data_AF-A0AAW6SX19-F1
#
_entry.id   AF-A0AAW6SX19-F1
#
_cell.length_a   1.000
_cell.length_b   1.000
_cell.length_c   1.000
_cell.angle_alpha   90.00
_cell.angle_beta   90.00
_cell.angle_gamma   90.00
#
_symmetry.space_group_name_H-M   'P 1'
#
loop_
_entity.id
_entity.type
_entity.pdbx_description
1 polymer ?
#
loop_
_entity_poly.entity_id
_entity_poly.type
_entity_poly.pdbx_seq_one_letter_code
_entity_poly.pdbx_strand_id
1 'polypeptide(L)'
;MRTNNFSEQDKIIEKDSEVKEHTEDLKKIISIRIKELRKKRNNEDINNKWTQEFVANAIGISRSAYALYETGDNLPSIEVLLKLSELYGGISVDYLLGKQDHPFVDTDDIVNPEYNKFISLLNRLPEDKKEKYIYMLYGVVMKDELD
;
A
#
# COMPACT_ATOMS: atom_id res chain seq x y z
N MET A 1 -11.82 26.89 -44.55
CA MET A 1 -11.51 26.27 -43.25
C MET A 1 -12.33 25.00 -43.13
N ARG A 2 -11.73 23.81 -43.22
CA ARG A 2 -12.44 22.55 -42.92
C ARG A 2 -12.34 22.35 -41.41
N THR A 3 -13.46 22.54 -40.71
CA THR A 3 -13.58 22.11 -39.31
C THR A 3 -13.61 20.58 -39.32
N ASN A 4 -12.58 19.95 -38.77
CA ASN A 4 -12.57 18.50 -38.52
C ASN A 4 -13.69 18.18 -37.52
N ASN A 5 -14.85 17.79 -38.01
CA ASN A 5 -15.84 17.07 -37.22
C ASN A 5 -15.33 15.63 -37.08
N PHE A 6 -14.53 15.38 -36.05
CA PHE A 6 -14.27 14.01 -35.59
C PHE A 6 -15.62 13.34 -35.31
N SER A 7 -15.83 12.16 -35.89
CA SER A 7 -17.11 11.45 -35.75
C SER A 7 -17.28 11.01 -34.29
N GLU A 8 -18.52 10.82 -33.82
CA GLU A 8 -18.77 10.31 -32.46
C GLU A 8 -18.09 8.96 -32.21
N GLN A 9 -17.90 8.15 -33.26
CA GLN A 9 -17.20 6.86 -33.16
C GLN A 9 -15.71 7.03 -32.86
N ASP A 10 -15.06 8.02 -33.47
CA ASP A 10 -13.64 8.30 -33.23
C ASP A 10 -13.40 8.75 -31.77
N LYS A 11 -14.32 9.55 -31.20
CA LYS A 11 -14.25 9.98 -29.79
C LYS A 11 -14.44 8.83 -28.80
N ILE A 12 -15.25 7.82 -29.15
CA ILE A 12 -15.46 6.63 -28.33
C ILE A 12 -14.20 5.76 -28.34
N ILE A 13 -13.60 5.55 -29.53
CA ILE A 13 -12.36 4.76 -29.69
C ILE A 13 -11.19 5.41 -28.92
N GLU A 14 -11.06 6.74 -29.01
CA GLU A 14 -10.03 7.49 -28.29
C GLU A 14 -10.19 7.35 -26.77
N LYS A 15 -11.41 7.48 -26.26
CA LYS A 15 -11.73 7.29 -24.84
C LYS A 15 -11.46 5.86 -24.35
N ASP A 16 -11.80 4.84 -25.15
CA ASP A 16 -11.52 3.43 -24.81
C ASP A 16 -10.01 3.13 -24.80
N SER A 17 -9.23 3.83 -25.64
CA SER A 17 -7.77 3.69 -25.68
C SER A 17 -7.10 4.34 -24.47
N GLU A 18 -7.54 5.53 -24.07
CA GLU A 18 -7.05 6.26 -22.90
C GLU A 18 -7.37 5.51 -21.59
N VAL A 19 -8.58 4.95 -21.47
CA VAL A 19 -8.97 4.12 -20.31
C VAL A 19 -8.10 2.86 -20.20
N LYS A 20 -7.76 2.22 -21.33
CA LYS A 20 -6.88 1.05 -21.34
C LYS A 20 -5.45 1.41 -20.94
N GLU A 21 -4.91 2.50 -21.47
CA GLU A 21 -3.57 2.98 -21.11
C GLU A 21 -3.47 3.29 -19.61
N HIS A 22 -4.46 4.02 -19.08
CA HIS A 22 -4.53 4.32 -17.65
C HIS A 22 -4.62 3.06 -16.77
N THR A 23 -5.35 2.03 -17.23
CA THR A 23 -5.47 0.75 -16.52
C THR A 23 -4.14 0.00 -16.48
N GLU A 24 -3.37 0.01 -17.57
CA GLU A 24 -2.05 -0.62 -17.64
C GLU A 24 -1.01 0.10 -16.78
N ASP A 25 -1.05 1.43 -16.74
CA ASP A 25 -0.21 2.21 -15.83
C ASP A 25 -0.51 1.87 -14.37
N LEU A 26 -1.79 1.78 -14.01
CA LEU A 26 -2.20 1.43 -12.65
C LEU A 26 -1.74 0.02 -12.25
N LYS A 27 -1.87 -0.96 -13.14
CA LYS A 27 -1.34 -2.33 -12.94
C LYS A 27 0.16 -2.30 -12.68
N LYS A 28 0.91 -1.55 -13.50
CA LYS A 28 2.35 -1.42 -13.36
C LYS A 28 2.74 -0.80 -12.01
N ILE A 29 2.08 0.27 -11.61
CA ILE A 29 2.33 0.93 -10.31
C ILE A 29 2.09 -0.03 -9.15
N ILE A 30 0.91 -0.65 -9.10
CA ILE A 30 0.54 -1.56 -8.01
C ILE A 30 1.51 -2.74 -7.95
N SER A 31 1.81 -3.36 -9.10
CA SER A 31 2.70 -4.53 -9.19
C SER A 31 4.09 -4.25 -8.62
N ILE A 32 4.65 -3.07 -8.91
CA ILE A 32 5.95 -2.64 -8.40
C ILE A 32 5.86 -2.45 -6.89
N ARG A 33 4.86 -1.70 -6.40
CA ARG A 33 4.76 -1.34 -4.98
C ARG A 33 4.55 -2.56 -4.08
N ILE A 34 3.63 -3.47 -4.41
CA ILE A 34 3.38 -4.68 -3.59
C ILE A 34 4.60 -5.61 -3.58
N LYS A 35 5.31 -5.72 -4.71
CA LYS A 35 6.51 -6.56 -4.84
C LYS A 35 7.67 -6.01 -4.02
N GLU A 36 7.89 -4.70 -4.05
CA GLU A 36 8.91 -4.03 -3.24
C GLU A 36 8.59 -4.13 -1.74
N LEU A 37 7.33 -3.93 -1.34
CA LEU A 37 6.89 -4.10 0.04
C LEU A 37 7.13 -5.54 0.55
N ARG A 38 6.77 -6.56 -0.26
CA ARG A 38 7.02 -7.96 0.10
C ARG A 38 8.51 -8.25 0.26
N LYS A 39 9.36 -7.76 -0.66
CA LYS A 39 10.82 -7.95 -0.56
C LYS A 39 11.39 -7.24 0.66
N LYS A 40 10.94 -6.02 0.94
CA LYS A 40 11.34 -5.26 2.13
C LYS A 40 11.02 -6.06 3.40
N ARG A 41 9.80 -6.56 3.53
CA ARG A 41 9.40 -7.42 4.65
C ARG A 41 10.23 -8.71 4.73
N ASN A 42 10.56 -9.33 3.61
CA ASN A 42 11.45 -10.49 3.58
C ASN A 42 12.86 -10.20 4.14
N ASN A 43 13.31 -8.95 4.08
CA ASN A 43 14.61 -8.54 4.60
C ASN A 43 14.54 -8.12 6.08
N GLU A 44 13.42 -7.55 6.52
CA GLU A 44 13.22 -7.02 7.88
C GLU A 44 12.73 -8.08 8.87
N ASP A 45 11.87 -9.00 8.43
CA ASP A 45 11.31 -10.06 9.25
C ASP A 45 12.12 -11.34 9.08
N ILE A 46 13.11 -11.52 9.95
CA ILE A 46 13.99 -12.69 9.95
C ILE A 46 13.29 -14.00 10.35
N ASN A 47 12.09 -13.91 10.94
CA ASN A 47 11.36 -15.07 11.44
C ASN A 47 10.45 -15.67 10.37
N ASN A 48 10.04 -14.88 9.37
CA ASN A 48 9.15 -15.33 8.31
C ASN A 48 9.78 -15.16 6.92
N LYS A 49 9.54 -16.14 6.05
CA LYS A 49 9.91 -16.03 4.63
C LYS A 49 8.74 -15.44 3.85
N TRP A 50 8.86 -14.18 3.44
CA TRP A 50 7.84 -13.42 2.71
C TRP A 50 7.79 -13.80 1.23
N THR A 51 7.39 -15.05 0.97
CA THR A 51 7.13 -15.58 -0.37
C THR A 51 5.78 -15.10 -0.90
N GLN A 52 5.56 -15.24 -2.22
CA GLN A 52 4.24 -15.00 -2.82
C GLN A 52 3.15 -15.90 -2.20
N GLU A 53 3.51 -17.13 -1.84
CA GLU A 53 2.63 -18.08 -1.15
C GLU A 53 2.24 -17.57 0.24
N PHE A 54 3.21 -17.08 1.00
CA PHE A 54 2.97 -16.51 2.33
C PHE A 54 2.00 -15.34 2.28
N VAL A 55 2.24 -14.37 1.39
CA VAL A 55 1.38 -13.18 1.28
C VAL A 55 -0.03 -13.57 0.80
N ALA A 56 -0.13 -14.47 -0.18
CA ALA A 56 -1.42 -14.94 -0.67
C ALA A 56 -2.25 -15.61 0.44
N ASN A 57 -1.61 -16.47 1.25
CA ASN A 57 -2.26 -17.12 2.38
C ASN A 57 -2.68 -16.11 3.46
N ALA A 58 -1.83 -15.12 3.77
CA ALA A 58 -2.13 -14.09 4.77
C ALA A 58 -3.35 -13.23 4.40
N ILE A 59 -3.56 -12.96 3.11
CA ILE A 59 -4.72 -12.17 2.63
C ILE A 59 -5.88 -13.04 2.11
N GLY A 60 -5.77 -14.37 2.23
CA GLY A 60 -6.84 -15.31 1.90
C GLY A 60 -7.15 -15.45 0.41
N ILE A 61 -6.12 -15.41 -0.46
CA ILE A 61 -6.26 -15.62 -1.91
C ILE A 61 -5.33 -16.72 -2.42
N SER A 62 -5.51 -17.15 -3.67
CA SER A 62 -4.58 -18.10 -4.29
C SER A 62 -3.22 -17.46 -4.60
N ARG A 63 -2.15 -18.26 -4.49
CA ARG A 63 -0.80 -17.86 -4.91
C ARG A 63 -0.77 -17.33 -6.34
N SER A 64 -1.48 -17.99 -7.25
CA SER A 64 -1.55 -17.61 -8.66
C SER A 64 -2.17 -16.22 -8.83
N ALA A 65 -3.24 -15.91 -8.09
CA ALA A 65 -3.84 -14.58 -8.13
C ALA A 65 -2.85 -13.50 -7.65
N TYR A 66 -2.16 -13.74 -6.54
CA TYR A 66 -1.14 -12.82 -6.04
C TYR A 66 0.02 -12.63 -7.04
N ALA A 67 0.46 -13.71 -7.69
CA ALA A 67 1.52 -13.65 -8.70
C ALA A 67 1.13 -12.76 -9.89
N LEU A 68 -0.13 -12.84 -10.36
CA LEU A 68 -0.65 -11.97 -11.43
C LEU A 68 -0.67 -10.49 -11.04
N TYR A 69 -0.80 -10.18 -9.74
CA TYR A 69 -0.68 -8.81 -9.26
C TYR A 69 0.77 -8.33 -9.30
N GLU A 70 1.73 -9.16 -8.91
CA GLU A 70 3.17 -8.79 -8.94
C GLU A 70 3.77 -8.71 -10.34
N THR A 71 3.15 -9.35 -11.34
CA THR A 71 3.54 -9.22 -12.74
C THR A 71 2.83 -8.08 -13.46
N GLY A 72 1.76 -7.54 -12.87
CA GLY A 72 0.91 -6.52 -13.50
C GLY A 72 -0.09 -7.09 -14.50
N ASP A 73 -0.25 -8.41 -14.57
CA ASP A 73 -1.21 -9.05 -15.48
C ASP A 73 -2.65 -8.85 -15.04
N ASN A 74 -2.89 -8.61 -13.74
CA ASN A 74 -4.21 -8.38 -13.18
C ASN A 74 -4.22 -7.29 -12.09
N LEU A 75 -5.38 -6.69 -11.86
CA LEU A 75 -5.59 -5.73 -10.77
C LEU A 75 -6.12 -6.44 -9.52
N PRO A 76 -5.63 -6.07 -8.32
CA PRO A 76 -6.27 -6.46 -7.06
C PRO A 76 -7.67 -5.84 -6.95
N SER A 77 -8.59 -6.54 -6.28
CA SER A 77 -9.86 -5.94 -5.87
C SER A 77 -9.63 -4.94 -4.72
N ILE A 78 -10.63 -4.10 -4.44
CA ILE A 78 -10.60 -3.18 -3.30
C ILE A 78 -10.36 -3.94 -1.99
N GLU A 79 -11.02 -5.08 -1.80
CA GLU A 79 -10.84 -5.92 -0.61
C GLU A 79 -9.39 -6.42 -0.47
N VAL A 80 -8.76 -6.83 -1.58
CA VAL A 80 -7.36 -7.24 -1.58
C VAL A 80 -6.43 -6.06 -1.27
N LEU A 81 -6.70 -4.87 -1.81
CA LEU A 81 -5.91 -3.66 -1.50
C LEU A 81 -5.97 -3.31 -0.01
N LEU A 82 -7.13 -3.43 0.63
CA LEU A 82 -7.29 -3.21 2.07
C LEU A 82 -6.51 -4.24 2.90
N LYS A 83 -6.63 -5.52 2.56
CA LYS A 83 -5.87 -6.58 3.24
C LYS A 83 -4.35 -6.43 3.07
N LEU A 84 -3.89 -6.00 1.90
CA LEU A 84 -2.47 -5.70 1.67
C LEU A 84 -2.02 -4.48 2.50
N SER A 85 -2.86 -3.45 2.57
CA SER A 85 -2.64 -2.27 3.42
C SER A 85 -2.41 -2.65 4.88
N GLU A 86 -3.29 -3.48 5.44
CA GLU A 86 -3.19 -4.01 6.80
C GLU A 86 -1.96 -4.89 6.98
N LEU A 87 -1.76 -5.88 6.10
CA LEU A 87 -0.63 -6.81 6.16
C LEU A 87 0.73 -6.10 6.16
N TYR A 88 0.85 -5.00 5.41
CA TYR A 88 2.09 -4.22 5.36
C TYR A 88 2.22 -3.18 6.48
N GLY A 89 1.39 -3.25 7.51
CA GLY A 89 1.51 -2.43 8.72
C GLY A 89 0.76 -1.11 8.62
N GLY A 90 -0.42 -1.10 7.99
CA GLY A 90 -1.30 0.07 7.92
C GLY A 90 -0.84 1.13 6.91
N ILE A 91 -0.25 0.70 5.79
CA ILE A 91 0.10 1.62 4.69
C ILE A 91 -1.18 2.10 3.97
N SER A 92 -1.23 3.30 3.43
CA SER A 92 -2.45 3.79 2.77
C SER A 92 -2.66 3.17 1.39
N VAL A 93 -3.92 2.90 1.04
CA VAL A 93 -4.28 2.40 -0.30
C VAL A 93 -3.88 3.39 -1.40
N ASP A 94 -3.89 4.70 -1.12
CA ASP A 94 -3.37 5.71 -2.05
C ASP A 94 -1.89 5.48 -2.39
N TYR A 95 -1.12 4.92 -1.45
CA TYR A 95 0.24 4.48 -1.73
C TYR A 95 0.24 3.19 -2.52
N LEU A 96 -0.72 2.28 -2.41
CA LEU A 96 -0.73 1.15 -3.34
C LEU A 96 -1.08 1.60 -4.78
N LEU A 97 -1.94 2.62 -4.90
CA LEU A 97 -2.48 3.12 -6.17
C LEU A 97 -1.62 4.16 -6.90
N GLY A 98 -0.49 4.61 -6.35
CA GLY A 98 0.34 5.62 -7.04
C GLY A 98 -0.01 7.06 -6.73
N LYS A 99 -0.98 7.34 -5.85
CA LYS A 99 -1.48 8.69 -5.58
C LYS A 99 -0.64 9.49 -4.58
N GLN A 100 0.25 8.82 -3.87
CA GLN A 100 1.21 9.41 -2.95
C GLN A 100 2.53 8.65 -3.01
N ASP A 101 3.62 9.32 -2.65
CA ASP A 101 4.96 8.74 -2.64
C ASP A 101 5.35 8.14 -1.28
N HIS A 102 4.68 8.58 -0.20
CA HIS A 102 4.90 8.08 1.14
C HIS A 102 3.89 6.97 1.49
N PRO A 103 4.34 5.88 2.15
CA PRO A 103 3.48 4.71 2.41
C PRO A 103 2.45 4.93 3.51
N PHE A 104 2.63 5.94 4.36
CA PHE A 104 1.71 6.27 5.45
C PHE A 104 0.93 7.52 5.09
N VAL A 105 -0.29 7.63 5.60
CA VAL A 105 -1.07 8.87 5.50
C VAL A 105 -0.29 9.95 6.25
N ASP A 106 -0.04 11.09 5.59
CA ASP A 106 0.46 12.28 6.29
C ASP A 106 -0.52 12.60 7.41
N THR A 107 -0.05 12.45 8.65
CA THR A 107 -0.86 12.57 9.87
C THR A 107 -1.42 13.97 10.10
N ASP A 108 -1.18 14.90 9.19
CA ASP A 108 -1.74 16.25 9.20
C ASP A 108 -3.29 16.21 9.15
N ASP A 109 -3.90 15.15 8.62
CA ASP A 109 -5.37 15.00 8.55
C ASP A 109 -5.99 14.13 9.66
N ILE A 110 -5.20 13.46 10.51
CA ILE A 110 -5.69 12.74 11.70
C ILE A 110 -5.08 13.39 12.94
N VAL A 111 -5.47 14.64 13.20
CA VAL A 111 -5.07 15.38 14.40
C VAL A 111 -5.87 14.87 15.59
N ASN A 112 -5.49 13.73 16.17
CA ASN A 112 -5.72 13.54 17.60
C ASN A 112 -4.70 14.44 18.32
N PRO A 113 -5.13 15.50 19.05
CA PRO A 113 -4.20 16.41 19.72
C PRO A 113 -3.27 15.70 20.71
N GLU A 114 -3.73 14.60 21.30
CA GLU A 114 -2.93 13.77 22.21
C GLU A 114 -1.85 12.99 21.48
N TYR A 115 -2.16 12.47 20.28
CA TYR A 115 -1.19 11.79 19.43
C TYR A 115 -0.08 12.75 18.98
N ASN A 116 -0.44 13.93 18.49
CA ASN A 116 0.55 14.93 18.08
C ASN A 116 1.39 15.43 19.25
N LYS A 117 0.78 15.59 20.43
CA LYS A 117 1.52 15.87 21.66
C LYS A 117 2.51 14.76 21.98
N PHE A 118 2.09 13.50 21.90
CA PHE A 118 2.96 12.34 22.13
C PHE A 118 4.12 12.26 21.13
N ILE A 119 3.86 12.40 19.82
CA ILE A 119 4.89 12.43 18.78
C ILE A 119 5.87 13.59 18.99
N SER A 120 5.37 14.78 19.35
CA SER A 120 6.24 15.92 19.66
C SER A 120 7.13 15.68 20.89
N LEU A 121 6.64 14.92 21.88
CA LEU A 121 7.42 14.52 23.04
C LEU A 121 8.49 13.50 22.65
N LEU A 122 8.13 12.49 21.85
CA LEU A 122 9.08 11.49 21.36
C LEU A 122 10.21 12.13 20.55
N ASN A 123 9.90 13.02 19.62
CA ASN A 123 10.89 13.66 18.75
C ASN A 123 11.93 14.50 19.53
N ARG A 124 11.60 14.97 20.73
CA ARG A 124 12.49 15.73 21.61
C ARG A 124 13.42 14.86 22.45
N LEU A 125 13.19 13.55 22.49
CA LEU A 125 14.01 12.63 23.26
C LEU A 125 15.31 12.28 22.53
N PRO A 126 16.37 11.94 23.28
CA PRO A 126 17.52 11.20 22.75
C PRO A 126 17.08 9.88 22.09
N GLU A 127 17.77 9.48 21.03
CA GLU A 127 17.38 8.33 20.18
C GLU A 127 17.31 7.01 20.98
N ASP A 128 18.25 6.80 21.90
CA ASP A 128 18.29 5.65 22.81
C ASP A 128 17.07 5.57 23.73
N LYS A 129 16.46 6.72 24.05
CA LYS A 129 15.23 6.77 24.84
C LYS A 129 13.99 6.56 23.97
N LYS A 130 13.99 7.04 22.73
CA LYS A 130 12.87 6.81 21.79
C LYS A 130 12.65 5.32 21.57
N GLU A 131 13.72 4.57 21.28
CA GLU A 131 13.64 3.11 21.11
C GLU A 131 12.97 2.43 22.30
N LYS A 132 13.35 2.78 23.53
CA LYS A 132 12.73 2.23 24.73
C LYS A 132 11.21 2.46 24.80
N TYR A 133 10.74 3.66 24.47
CA TYR A 133 9.31 3.97 24.50
C TYR A 133 8.55 3.31 23.35
N ILE A 134 9.19 3.17 22.18
CA ILE A 134 8.65 2.41 21.06
C ILE A 134 8.46 0.94 21.47
N TYR A 135 9.46 0.31 22.09
CA TYR A 135 9.34 -1.06 22.59
C TYR A 135 8.26 -1.23 23.67
N MET A 136 8.11 -0.23 24.55
CA MET A 136 7.05 -0.22 25.55
C MET A 136 5.67 -0.19 24.89
N LEU A 137 5.48 0.66 23.88
CA LEU A 137 4.24 0.75 23.12
C LEU A 137 3.94 -0.56 22.38
N TYR A 138 4.93 -1.13 21.68
CA TYR A 138 4.80 -2.44 21.05
C TYR A 138 4.40 -3.52 22.05
N GLY A 139 5.01 -3.55 23.23
CA GLY A 139 4.69 -4.53 24.27
C GLY A 139 3.28 -4.40 24.83
N VAL A 140 2.66 -3.21 24.76
CA VAL A 140 1.26 -2.99 25.14
C VAL A 140 0.35 -3.48 24.02
N VAL A 141 0.59 -3.05 22.77
CA VAL A 141 -0.24 -3.42 21.61
C VAL A 141 -0.26 -4.94 21.38
N MET A 142 0.90 -5.60 21.48
CA MET A 142 0.99 -7.05 21.27
C MET A 142 0.30 -7.87 22.38
N LYS A 143 0.04 -7.28 23.55
CA LYS A 143 -0.75 -7.96 24.60
C LYS A 143 -2.24 -7.88 24.32
N ASP A 144 -2.71 -6.73 23.83
CA ASP A 144 -4.12 -6.52 23.51
C ASP A 144 -4.58 -7.34 22.28
N GLU A 145 -3.67 -7.84 21.45
CA GLU A 145 -3.97 -8.73 20.31
C GLU A 145 -4.00 -10.24 20.67
N LEU A 146 -3.57 -10.62 21.87
CA LEU A 146 -3.50 -12.02 22.33
C LEU A 146 -4.64 -12.42 23.29
N ASP A 147 -5.44 -11.46 23.75
CA ASP A 147 -6.63 -11.63 24.59
C ASP A 147 -7.92 -11.56 23.74
#